data_AF-A0A965NMK2-F1
#
_entry.id   AF-A0A965NMK2-F1
#
_cell.length_a   1.000
_cell.length_b   1.000
_cell.length_c   1.000
_cell.angle_alpha   90.00
_cell.angle_beta   90.00
_cell.angle_gamma   90.00
#
_symmetry.space_group_name_H-M   'P 1'
#
loop_
_entity.id
_entity.type
_entity.pdbx_description
1 polymer ?
#
loop_
_entity_poly.entity_id
_entity_poly.type
_entity_poly.pdbx_seq_one_letter_code
_entity_poly.pdbx_strand_id
1 'polypeptide(L)'
;MFAFSLTIFWGACLLFLVQPLIARFILPWFGGGPAVWTTCMLFFQVLLLGGYAYAHYSISRLTPRRQVITHLCLLALAVALLPITPGDQWKPADGTHAAGHILLLLLACLGLPYLVLSATGPLLQ
;
A
#
# COMPACT_ATOMS: atom_id res chain seq x y z
N MET A 1 19.44 -5.90 17.36
CA MET A 1 18.16 -6.58 17.60
C MET A 1 17.04 -5.58 17.85
N PHE A 2 17.09 -4.76 18.90
CA PHE A 2 16.04 -3.75 19.20
C PHE A 2 15.69 -2.81 18.03
N ALA A 3 16.69 -2.27 17.32
CA ALA A 3 16.43 -1.38 16.18
C ALA A 3 15.65 -2.08 15.05
N PHE A 4 16.00 -3.32 14.71
CA PHE A 4 15.28 -4.11 13.70
C PHE A 4 13.86 -4.43 14.14
N SER A 5 13.67 -4.84 15.40
CA SER A 5 12.32 -5.10 15.95
C SER A 5 11.45 -3.85 15.92
N LEU A 6 12.00 -2.67 16.24
CA LEU A 6 11.28 -1.41 16.20
C LEU A 6 10.89 -1.03 14.77
N THR A 7 11.79 -1.20 13.80
CA THR A 7 11.50 -0.92 12.39
C THR A 7 10.44 -1.87 11.83
N ILE A 8 10.54 -3.16 12.12
CA ILE A 8 9.52 -4.16 11.71
C ILE A 8 8.18 -3.85 12.37
N PHE A 9 8.19 -3.52 13.67
CA PHE A 9 6.98 -3.13 14.40
C PHE A 9 6.32 -1.90 13.77
N TRP A 10 7.09 -0.85 13.49
CA TRP A 10 6.56 0.38 12.91
C TRP A 10 6.06 0.16 11.49
N GLY A 11 6.79 -0.59 10.67
CA GLY A 11 6.38 -0.96 9.32
C GLY A 11 5.07 -1.76 9.30
N ALA A 12 4.96 -2.78 10.16
CA ALA A 12 3.73 -3.56 10.30
C ALA A 12 2.57 -2.71 10.84
N CYS A 13 2.82 -1.88 11.87
CA CYS A 13 1.81 -0.97 12.43
C CYS A 13 1.26 -0.04 11.35
N LEU A 14 2.13 0.61 10.56
CA LEU A 14 1.72 1.47 9.46
C LEU A 14 0.91 0.73 8.38
N LEU A 15 1.35 -0.48 8.01
CA LEU A 15 0.68 -1.31 7.01
C LEU A 15 -0.76 -1.66 7.43
N PHE A 16 -0.94 -2.06 8.69
CA PHE A 16 -2.26 -2.39 9.22
C PHE A 16 -3.11 -1.16 9.52
N LEU A 17 -2.52 -0.01 9.89
CA LEU A 17 -3.25 1.23 10.17
C LEU A 17 -3.82 1.87 8.89
N VAL A 18 -3.15 1.71 7.75
CA VAL A 18 -3.61 2.23 6.45
C VAL A 18 -4.97 1.66 6.05
N GLN A 19 -5.23 0.38 6.31
CA GLN A 19 -6.47 -0.29 5.92
C GLN A 19 -7.74 0.35 6.53
N PRO A 20 -7.88 0.50 7.87
CA PRO A 20 -9.03 1.16 8.49
C PRO A 20 -9.09 2.66 8.23
N LEU A 21 -7.93 3.34 8.10
CA LEU A 21 -7.88 4.76 7.78
C LEU A 21 -8.57 5.03 6.44
N ILE A 22 -8.24 4.24 5.43
CA ILE A 22 -8.76 4.40 4.08
C ILE A 22 -10.19 3.93 3.97
N ALA A 23 -10.57 2.85 4.66
CA ALA A 23 -11.96 2.45 4.78
C ALA A 23 -12.84 3.61 5.29
N ARG A 24 -12.37 4.38 6.28
CA ARG A 24 -13.06 5.58 6.77
C ARG A 24 -13.14 6.71 5.73
N PHE A 25 -12.10 6.91 4.92
CA PHE A 25 -12.09 7.96 3.89
C PHE A 25 -13.00 7.67 2.71
N ILE A 26 -13.08 6.42 2.26
CA ILE A 26 -13.90 6.04 1.10
C ILE A 26 -15.38 5.84 1.46
N LEU A 27 -15.70 5.62 2.74
CA LEU A 27 -17.04 5.36 3.23
C LEU A 27 -18.09 6.40 2.82
N PRO A 28 -17.83 7.73 2.89
CA PRO A 28 -18.80 8.75 2.47
C PRO A 28 -19.08 8.76 0.97
N TRP A 29 -18.16 8.23 0.14
CA TRP A 29 -18.28 8.26 -1.32
C TRP A 29 -18.85 6.98 -1.91
N PHE A 30 -18.45 5.83 -1.37
CA PHE A 30 -18.84 4.52 -1.90
C PHE A 30 -19.81 3.75 -1.00
N GLY A 31 -20.05 4.24 0.23
CA GLY A 31 -20.92 3.60 1.22
C GLY A 31 -20.26 2.43 1.96
N GLY A 32 -20.97 1.87 2.94
CA GLY A 32 -20.52 0.75 3.78
C GLY A 32 -20.89 -0.64 3.25
N GLY A 33 -21.08 -0.78 1.94
CA GLY A 33 -21.54 -2.03 1.34
C GLY A 33 -20.50 -3.17 1.43
N PRO A 34 -20.92 -4.44 1.55
CA PRO A 34 -20.00 -5.59 1.59
C PRO A 34 -19.04 -5.66 0.40
N ALA A 35 -19.49 -5.24 -0.78
CA ALA A 35 -18.67 -5.21 -2.00
C ALA A 35 -17.46 -4.26 -1.86
N VAL A 36 -17.63 -3.08 -1.26
CA VAL A 36 -16.56 -2.10 -1.04
C VAL A 36 -15.47 -2.70 -0.16
N TRP A 37 -15.88 -3.35 0.93
CA TRP A 37 -14.97 -4.02 1.86
C TRP A 37 -14.16 -5.13 1.17
N THR A 38 -14.83 -6.02 0.43
CA THR A 38 -14.17 -7.12 -0.28
C THR A 38 -13.20 -6.60 -1.34
N THR A 39 -13.55 -5.53 -2.08
CA THR A 39 -12.65 -4.90 -3.05
C THR A 39 -11.39 -4.31 -2.39
N CYS A 40 -11.55 -3.64 -1.25
CA CYS A 40 -10.41 -3.11 -0.49
C CYS A 40 -9.52 -4.24 0.02
N MET A 41 -10.12 -5.28 0.60
CA MET A 41 -9.37 -6.45 1.09
C MET A 41 -8.61 -7.13 -0.05
N LEU A 42 -9.24 -7.37 -1.20
CA LEU A 42 -8.58 -7.93 -2.38
C LEU A 42 -7.36 -7.10 -2.77
N PHE A 43 -7.51 -5.77 -2.88
CA PHE A 43 -6.41 -4.87 -3.21
C PHE A 43 -5.24 -5.00 -2.24
N PHE A 44 -5.51 -4.89 -0.93
CA PHE A 44 -4.46 -4.95 0.09
C PHE A 44 -3.75 -6.31 0.14
N GLN A 45 -4.47 -7.41 -0.08
CA GLN A 45 -3.89 -8.74 -0.14
C GLN A 45 -3.00 -8.93 -1.37
N VAL A 46 -3.43 -8.45 -2.54
CA VAL A 46 -2.63 -8.50 -3.78
C VAL A 46 -1.35 -7.69 -3.64
N LEU A 47 -1.41 -6.49 -3.06
CA LEU A 47 -0.20 -5.68 -2.86
C LEU A 47 0.71 -6.23 -1.76
N LEU A 48 0.15 -6.85 -0.72
CA LEU A 48 0.93 -7.55 0.30
C LEU A 48 1.75 -8.67 -0.33
N LEU A 49 1.09 -9.50 -1.16
CA LEU A 49 1.75 -10.54 -1.95
C LEU A 49 2.81 -9.96 -2.90
N GLY A 50 2.48 -8.86 -3.59
CA GLY A 50 3.40 -8.16 -4.49
C GLY A 50 4.67 -7.66 -3.79
N GLY A 51 4.53 -7.09 -2.58
CA GLY A 51 5.67 -6.65 -1.78
C GLY A 51 6.56 -7.81 -1.32
N TYR A 52 5.96 -8.96 -0.96
CA TYR A 52 6.71 -10.17 -0.62
C TYR A 52 7.45 -10.74 -1.84
N ALA A 53 6.80 -10.77 -3.00
CA ALA A 53 7.43 -11.18 -4.25
C ALA A 53 8.61 -10.26 -4.62
N TYR A 54 8.44 -8.95 -4.46
CA TYR A 54 9.52 -7.98 -4.64
C TYR A 54 10.67 -8.22 -3.65
N ALA A 55 10.38 -8.42 -2.36
CA ALA A 55 11.41 -8.69 -1.36
C ALA A 55 12.20 -9.97 -1.67
N HIS A 56 11.49 -11.05 -2.01
CA HIS A 56 12.09 -12.32 -2.38
C HIS A 56 12.97 -12.20 -3.64
N TYR A 57 12.49 -11.51 -4.67
CA TYR A 57 13.27 -11.29 -5.90
C TYR A 57 14.49 -10.39 -5.65
N SER A 58 14.33 -9.35 -4.83
CA SER A 58 15.43 -8.44 -4.46
C SER A 58 16.53 -9.19 -3.72
N ILE A 59 16.18 -10.01 -2.73
CA ILE A 59 17.15 -10.78 -1.95
C ILE A 59 17.85 -11.84 -2.82
N SER A 60 17.11 -12.50 -3.72
CA SER A 60 17.67 -13.58 -4.56
C SER A 60 18.51 -13.10 -5.75
N ARG A 61 18.34 -11.85 -6.22
CA ARG A 61 18.98 -11.37 -7.46
C ARG A 61 19.89 -10.16 -7.29
N LEU A 62 19.74 -9.35 -6.23
CA LEU A 62 20.49 -8.11 -6.07
C LEU A 62 21.59 -8.25 -5.01
N THR A 63 22.72 -7.58 -5.25
CA THR A 63 23.75 -7.38 -4.21
C THR A 63 23.19 -6.49 -3.09
N PRO A 64 23.64 -6.64 -1.83
CA PRO A 64 23.10 -5.88 -0.69
C PRO A 64 23.08 -4.35 -0.89
N ARG A 65 24.12 -3.78 -1.51
CA ARG A 65 24.16 -2.34 -1.82
C ARG A 65 23.06 -1.90 -2.79
N ARG A 66 22.80 -2.70 -3.84
CA ARG A 66 21.75 -2.43 -4.82
C ARG A 66 20.35 -2.59 -4.20
N GLN A 67 20.15 -3.57 -3.33
CA GLN A 67 18.90 -3.73 -2.58
C GLN A 67 18.59 -2.50 -1.74
N VAL A 68 19.56 -1.99 -0.97
CA VAL A 68 19.38 -0.78 -0.15
C VAL A 68 19.07 0.44 -1.02
N ILE A 69 19.83 0.67 -2.09
CA ILE A 69 19.61 1.81 -2.99
C ILE A 69 18.22 1.73 -3.63
N THR A 70 17.85 0.59 -4.20
CA THR A 70 16.53 0.40 -4.84
C THR A 70 15.41 0.63 -3.84
N HIS A 71 15.50 0.05 -2.63
CA HIS A 71 14.45 0.20 -1.63
C HIS A 71 14.34 1.65 -1.12
N LEU A 72 15.47 2.33 -0.88
CA LEU A 72 15.48 3.75 -0.49
C LEU A 72 14.91 4.65 -1.59
N CYS A 73 15.22 4.40 -2.87
CA CYS A 73 14.63 5.14 -3.98
C CYS A 73 13.11 4.94 -4.05
N LEU A 74 12.63 3.70 -3.88
CA LEU A 74 11.20 3.40 -3.86
C LEU A 74 10.50 4.05 -2.66
N LEU A 75 11.15 4.07 -1.49
CA LEU A 75 10.64 4.73 -0.29
C LEU A 75 10.57 6.26 -0.47
N ALA A 76 11.61 6.87 -1.03
CA ALA A 76 11.62 8.31 -1.34
C ALA A 76 10.51 8.66 -2.34
N LEU A 77 10.32 7.83 -3.37
CA LEU A 77 9.24 7.99 -4.32
C LEU A 77 7.87 7.84 -3.64
N ALA A 78 7.68 6.83 -2.78
CA ALA A 78 6.45 6.65 -2.01
C ALA A 78 6.12 7.87 -1.15
N VAL A 79 7.11 8.48 -0.48
CA VAL A 79 6.94 9.71 0.30
C VAL A 79 6.60 10.89 -0.61
N ALA A 80 7.20 10.99 -1.79
CA ALA A 80 6.89 12.04 -2.76
C ALA A 80 5.47 11.91 -3.35
N LEU A 81 4.93 10.69 -3.43
CA LEU A 81 3.57 10.39 -3.88
C LEU A 81 2.51 10.44 -2.76
N LEU A 82 2.92 10.60 -1.49
CA LEU A 82 1.99 10.67 -0.35
C LEU A 82 0.98 11.84 -0.39
N PRO A 83 1.31 13.05 -0.90
CA PRO A 83 0.34 14.13 -1.00
C PRO A 83 -0.53 13.97 -2.25
N ILE A 84 -1.34 12.92 -2.29
CA ILE A 84 -2.47 12.81 -3.21
C ILE A 84 -3.73 12.81 -2.35
N THR A 85 -4.14 14.01 -1.90
CA THR A 85 -5.50 14.19 -1.42
C THR A 85 -6.43 13.83 -2.59
N PRO A 86 -7.29 12.82 -2.48
CA PRO A 86 -8.21 12.49 -3.55
C PRO A 86 -9.13 13.69 -3.75
N GLY A 87 -8.91 14.44 -4.83
CA GLY A 87 -9.75 15.57 -5.21
C GLY A 87 -11.14 15.11 -5.63
N ASP A 88 -12.08 16.05 -5.74
CA ASP A 88 -13.49 15.79 -6.08
C ASP A 88 -13.69 15.02 -7.40
N GLN A 89 -12.68 15.00 -8.27
CA GLN A 89 -12.60 14.23 -9.51
C GLN A 89 -12.69 12.70 -9.34
N TRP A 90 -12.44 12.16 -8.14
CA TRP A 90 -12.57 10.72 -7.86
C TRP A 90 -13.97 10.30 -7.45
N LYS A 91 -14.90 11.25 -7.27
CA LYS A 91 -16.28 10.96 -6.90
C LYS A 91 -16.98 10.23 -8.04
N PRO A 92 -17.57 9.04 -7.81
CA PRO A 92 -18.29 8.32 -8.86
C PRO A 92 -19.47 9.16 -9.36
N ALA A 93 -19.47 9.48 -10.66
CA ALA A 93 -20.56 10.23 -11.31
C ALA A 93 -21.82 9.37 -11.48
N ASP A 94 -21.65 8.05 -11.71
CA ASP A 94 -22.71 7.07 -11.87
C ASP A 94 -22.36 5.77 -11.14
N GLY A 95 -23.32 5.18 -10.41
CA GLY A 95 -23.13 4.00 -9.56
C GLY A 95 -22.77 2.68 -10.27
N THR A 96 -22.45 2.70 -11.56
CA THR A 96 -22.32 1.50 -12.39
C THR A 96 -21.00 0.74 -12.23
N HIS A 97 -19.94 1.32 -11.64
CA HIS A 97 -18.63 0.65 -11.51
C HIS A 97 -17.87 0.99 -10.21
N ALA A 98 -18.51 0.85 -9.05
CA ALA A 98 -17.92 1.20 -7.75
C ALA A 98 -16.58 0.47 -7.46
N ALA A 99 -16.50 -0.84 -7.72
CA ALA A 99 -15.29 -1.63 -7.45
C ALA A 99 -14.08 -1.17 -8.26
N GLY A 100 -14.26 -0.88 -9.56
CA GLY A 100 -13.18 -0.40 -10.42
C GLY A 100 -12.64 0.96 -9.97
N HIS A 101 -13.53 1.88 -9.60
CA HIS A 101 -13.14 3.21 -9.09
C HIS A 101 -12.38 3.11 -7.76
N ILE A 102 -12.80 2.23 -6.86
CA ILE A 102 -12.08 1.96 -5.61
C ILE A 102 -10.67 1.45 -5.92
N LEU A 103 -10.53 0.43 -6.78
CA LEU A 103 -9.21 -0.11 -7.13
C LEU A 103 -8.30 0.97 -7.74
N LEU A 104 -8.83 1.81 -8.62
CA LEU A 104 -8.06 2.86 -9.28
C LEU A 104 -7.63 3.95 -8.28
N LEU A 105 -8.53 4.36 -7.39
CA LEU A 105 -8.24 5.31 -6.31
C LEU A 105 -7.16 4.76 -5.37
N LEU A 106 -7.32 3.53 -4.90
CA LEU A 106 -6.37 2.87 -4.01
C LEU A 106 -5.01 2.68 -4.69
N LEU A 107 -4.99 2.29 -5.97
CA LEU A 107 -3.75 2.13 -6.73
C LEU A 107 -3.03 3.46 -6.90
N ALA A 108 -3.75 4.53 -7.24
CA ALA A 108 -3.18 5.85 -7.45
C ALA A 108 -2.62 6.46 -6.15
N CYS A 109 -3.32 6.31 -5.03
CA CYS A 109 -2.95 6.96 -3.77
C CYS A 109 -2.06 6.10 -2.87
N LEU A 110 -2.27 4.79 -2.85
CA LEU A 110 -1.67 3.86 -1.89
C LEU A 110 -0.86 2.75 -2.53
N GLY A 111 -0.90 2.62 -3.86
CA GLY A 111 -0.26 1.53 -4.59
C GLY A 111 1.21 1.36 -4.21
N LEU A 112 2.00 2.41 -4.46
CA LEU A 112 3.43 2.40 -4.16
C LEU A 112 3.74 2.42 -2.65
N PRO A 113 3.16 3.32 -1.83
CA PRO A 113 3.48 3.36 -0.39
C PRO A 113 3.20 2.04 0.33
N TYR A 114 2.06 1.41 0.05
CA TYR A 114 1.69 0.15 0.70
C TYR A 114 2.58 -1.01 0.23
N LEU A 115 2.94 -1.07 -1.06
CA LEU A 115 3.85 -2.09 -1.59
C LEU A 115 5.27 -1.99 -1.02
N VAL A 116 5.77 -0.77 -0.79
CA VAL A 116 7.10 -0.56 -0.18
C VAL A 116 7.07 -0.92 1.31
N LEU A 117 6.02 -0.52 2.03
CA LEU A 117 5.84 -0.89 3.44
C LEU A 117 5.74 -2.41 3.63
N SER A 118 4.99 -3.10 2.77
CA SER A 118 4.83 -4.56 2.85
C SER A 118 6.13 -5.33 2.62
N ALA A 119 7.04 -4.77 1.83
CA ALA A 119 8.37 -5.35 1.61
C ALA A 119 9.36 -5.09 2.77
N THR A 120 9.12 -4.08 3.61
CA THR A 120 10.09 -3.62 4.62
C THR A 120 10.38 -4.71 5.67
N GLY A 121 9.34 -5.42 6.13
CA GLY A 121 9.49 -6.51 7.10
C GLY A 121 10.36 -7.66 6.56
N PRO A 122 9.97 -8.31 5.45
CA PRO A 122 10.74 -9.40 4.84
C PRO A 122 12.17 -9.02 4.42
N LEU A 123 12.44 -7.76 4.06
CA LEU A 123 13.80 -7.31 3.71
C LEU A 123 14.74 -7.17 4.92
N LEU A 124 14.18 -7.05 6.13
CA LEU A 124 14.93 -6.86 7.37
C LEU A 124 15.07 -8.14 8.20
N GLN A 125 14.35 -9.20 7.84
CA GLN A 125 14.40 -10.53 8.45
C GLN A 125 15.49 -11.38 7.79
#